data_AF-A0A3D1M8D6-F1
#
_entry.id   AF-A0A3D1M8D6-F1
#
_cell.length_a   1.000
_cell.length_b   1.000
_cell.length_c   1.000
_cell.angle_alpha   90.00
_cell.angle_beta   90.00
_cell.angle_gamma   90.00
#
_symmetry.space_group_name_H-M   'P 1'
#
loop_
_entity.id
_entity.type
_entity.pdbx_description
1 polymer ?
#
loop_
_entity_poly.entity_id
_entity_poly.type
_entity_poly.pdbx_seq_one_letter_code
_entity_poly.pdbx_strand_id
1 'polypeptide(L)'
;FQYMKDIAAMPRVSPNKLLQKILDGAVDTEPFLRATKFDGYVAPRLRAIMRLKESLDTEFSLYKYMPRFYSFYTNIKADYLISSHIDNTDFIFIINSNNGFSSVEYTCCSIFEQNERNYVEGQRERILLKKERIFFPL
;
A
#
# COMPACT_ATOMS: atom_id res chain seq x y z
N PHE A 1 3.92 -2.48 4.27
CA PHE A 1 4.80 -2.08 5.39
C PHE A 1 5.57 -3.24 6.02
N GLN A 2 5.19 -4.50 5.78
CA GLN A 2 5.62 -5.67 6.54
C GLN A 2 7.12 -6.04 6.49
N TYR A 3 7.97 -5.32 5.73
CA TYR A 3 9.39 -5.69 5.54
C TYR A 3 10.39 -4.55 5.75
N MET A 4 9.94 -3.32 6.05
CA MET A 4 10.87 -2.25 6.40
C MET A 4 11.06 -2.26 7.91
N LYS A 5 12.28 -2.55 8.34
CA LYS A 5 12.68 -2.40 9.74
C LYS A 5 12.81 -0.92 10.06
N ASP A 6 12.52 -0.57 11.30
CA ASP A 6 12.75 0.77 11.79
C ASP A 6 14.22 1.15 11.60
N ILE A 7 14.44 2.39 11.18
CA ILE A 7 15.78 2.95 11.06
C ILE A 7 16.33 3.05 12.49
N ALA A 8 17.47 2.41 12.75
CA ALA A 8 18.14 2.49 14.05
C ALA A 8 18.32 3.96 14.46
N ALA A 9 18.22 4.23 15.77
CA ALA A 9 18.31 5.57 16.31
C ALA A 9 19.60 6.26 15.83
N MET A 10 19.42 7.33 15.07
CA MET A 10 20.54 8.10 14.52
C MET A 10 21.27 8.84 15.64
N PRO A 11 22.61 9.00 15.55
CA PRO A 11 23.36 9.76 16.54
C PRO A 11 22.80 11.19 16.67
N ARG A 12 22.37 11.57 17.88
CA ARG A 12 21.90 12.93 18.16
C ARG A 12 23.09 13.89 18.28
N VAL A 13 23.67 14.25 17.13
CA VAL A 13 24.79 15.19 17.01
C VAL A 13 24.44 16.29 16.00
N SER A 14 25.14 17.43 16.09
CA SER A 14 24.95 18.51 15.11
C SER A 14 25.35 18.06 13.70
N PRO A 15 24.76 18.63 12.63
CA PRO A 15 25.05 18.23 11.25
C PRO A 15 26.54 18.24 10.89
N ASN A 16 27.29 19.25 11.35
CA ASN A 16 28.73 19.33 11.11
C ASN A 16 29.52 18.19 11.77
N LYS A 17 29.16 17.82 13.01
CA LYS A 17 29.78 16.70 13.71
C LYS A 17 29.37 15.35 13.11
N LEU A 18 28.14 15.25 12.60
CA LEU A 18 27.67 14.08 11.89
C LEU A 18 28.48 13.87 10.60
N LEU A 19 28.65 14.93 9.81
CA LEU A 19 29.41 14.88 8.56
C LEU A 19 30.85 14.42 8.79
N GLN A 20 31.53 14.99 9.79
CA GLN A 20 32.88 14.54 10.14
C GLN A 20 32.91 13.06 10.51
N LYS A 21 32.00 12.60 11.37
CA LYS A 21 31.92 11.18 11.74
C LYS A 21 31.61 10.25 10.57
N ILE A 22 30.86 10.72 9.55
CA ILE A 22 30.62 9.96 8.32
C ILE A 22 31.91 9.87 7.51
N LEU A 23 32.63 10.99 7.34
CA LEU A 23 33.92 11.03 6.63
C LEU A 23 34.99 10.16 7.33
N ASP A 24 34.97 10.13 8.65
CA ASP A 24 35.86 9.31 9.49
C ASP A 24 35.47 7.82 9.48
N GLY A 25 34.36 7.43 8.82
CA GLY A 25 33.86 6.05 8.80
C GLY A 25 33.30 5.56 10.14
N ALA A 26 33.10 6.45 11.11
CA ALA A 26 32.64 6.16 12.46
C ALA A 26 31.12 5.98 12.57
N VAL A 27 30.38 6.14 11.46
CA VAL A 27 28.92 6.00 11.39
C VAL A 27 28.57 5.05 10.26
N ASP A 28 27.74 4.06 10.56
CA ASP A 28 27.14 3.19 9.55
C ASP A 28 26.23 4.00 8.61
N THR A 29 26.43 3.83 7.30
CA THR A 29 25.69 4.55 6.26
C THR A 29 24.42 3.81 5.84
N GLU A 30 24.24 2.55 6.23
CA GLU A 30 23.05 1.74 5.92
C GLU A 30 21.72 2.40 6.34
N PRO A 31 21.58 3.05 7.52
CA PRO A 31 20.40 3.82 7.90
C PRO A 31 20.04 4.94 6.91
N PHE A 32 21.03 5.67 6.38
CA PHE A 32 20.80 6.76 5.43
C PHE A 32 20.31 6.23 4.08
N LEU A 33 20.89 5.13 3.59
CA LEU A 33 20.44 4.46 2.37
C LEU A 33 19.03 3.86 2.51
N ARG A 34 18.59 3.53 3.73
CA ARG A 34 17.20 3.15 3.99
C ARG A 34 16.28 4.37 3.98
N ALA A 35 16.72 5.50 4.53
CA ALA A 35 15.95 6.74 4.54
C ALA A 35 15.65 7.25 3.12
N THR A 36 16.59 7.12 2.17
CA THR A 36 16.36 7.53 0.77
C THR A 36 15.25 6.76 0.07
N LYS A 37 14.87 5.58 0.57
CA LYS A 37 13.75 4.78 0.04
C LYS A 37 12.38 5.31 0.48
N PHE A 38 12.33 6.29 1.38
CA PHE A 38 11.07 6.81 1.92
C PHE A 38 10.15 7.34 0.81
N ASP A 39 10.65 8.20 -0.06
CA ASP A 39 9.82 8.87 -1.08
C ASP A 39 9.25 7.88 -2.11
N GLY A 40 10.05 6.87 -2.50
CA GLY A 40 9.63 5.89 -3.50
C GLY A 40 8.76 4.75 -2.97
N TYR A 41 8.90 4.38 -1.69
CA TYR A 41 8.21 3.20 -1.14
C TYR A 41 7.23 3.54 -0.01
N VAL A 42 7.56 4.46 0.88
CA VAL A 42 6.76 4.73 2.09
C VAL A 42 5.72 5.81 1.80
N ALA A 43 6.14 6.94 1.25
CA ALA A 43 5.27 8.09 1.02
C ALA A 43 4.02 7.76 0.14
N PRO A 44 4.12 7.00 -0.97
CA PRO A 44 2.96 6.67 -1.80
C PRO A 44 1.93 5.79 -1.08
N ARG A 45 2.40 4.96 -0.13
CA ARG A 45 1.53 4.14 0.72
C ARG A 45 0.78 4.98 1.73
N LEU A 46 1.47 5.91 2.39
CA LEU A 46 0.86 6.80 3.38
C LEU A 46 -0.22 7.69 2.75
N ARG A 47 0.07 8.27 1.57
CA ARG A 47 -0.91 9.08 0.82
C ARG A 47 -2.16 8.27 0.46
N ALA A 48 -1.99 7.07 -0.08
CA ALA A 48 -3.12 6.21 -0.40
C ALA A 48 -3.92 5.78 0.85
N ILE A 49 -3.27 5.53 1.99
CA ILE A 49 -3.97 5.25 3.27
C ILE A 49 -4.82 6.44 3.71
N MET A 50 -4.31 7.67 3.58
CA MET A 50 -5.06 8.87 3.96
C MET A 50 -6.34 9.03 3.14
N ARG A 51 -6.35 8.55 1.89
CA ARG A 51 -7.52 8.56 0.99
C ARG A 51 -8.38 7.31 1.04
N LEU A 52 -7.97 6.26 1.77
CA LEU A 52 -8.65 4.96 1.75
C LEU A 52 -10.16 5.05 1.96
N LYS A 53 -10.62 5.89 2.90
CA LYS A 53 -12.05 6.07 3.14
C LYS A 53 -12.74 6.63 1.91
N GLU A 54 -12.20 7.71 1.35
CA GLU A 54 -12.73 8.34 0.15
C GLU A 54 -12.72 7.36 -1.02
N SER A 55 -11.63 6.63 -1.22
CA SER A 55 -11.49 5.61 -2.28
C SER A 55 -12.56 4.53 -2.25
N LEU A 56 -13.12 4.24 -1.08
CA LEU A 56 -14.17 3.24 -0.88
C LEU A 56 -15.59 3.85 -0.87
N ASP A 57 -15.71 5.13 -0.57
CA ASP A 57 -16.99 5.87 -0.57
C ASP A 57 -17.36 6.37 -1.99
N THR A 58 -16.38 6.47 -2.90
CA THR A 58 -16.57 6.86 -4.31
C THR A 58 -16.65 5.65 -5.26
N GLU A 59 -16.70 5.91 -6.57
CA GLU A 59 -16.63 4.85 -7.58
C GLU A 59 -15.23 4.22 -7.63
N PHE A 60 -15.21 2.89 -7.63
CA PHE A 60 -14.00 2.07 -7.73
C PHE A 60 -14.28 0.80 -8.53
N SER A 61 -13.24 0.26 -9.18
CA SER A 61 -13.31 -1.03 -9.86
C SER A 61 -12.69 -2.12 -8.99
N LEU A 62 -13.36 -3.27 -8.90
CA LEU A 62 -12.85 -4.46 -8.22
C LEU A 62 -12.35 -5.47 -9.25
N TYR A 63 -11.18 -6.04 -9.02
CA TYR A 63 -10.57 -7.07 -9.85
C TYR A 63 -10.24 -8.30 -9.02
N LYS A 64 -10.33 -9.49 -9.65
CA LYS A 64 -9.69 -10.69 -9.07
C LYS A 64 -8.18 -10.61 -9.32
N TYR A 65 -7.39 -10.60 -8.26
CA TYR A 65 -5.95 -10.42 -8.35
C TYR A 65 -5.25 -11.73 -8.74
N MET A 66 -4.65 -11.76 -9.92
CA MET A 66 -4.00 -12.92 -10.52
C MET A 66 -2.59 -12.52 -10.96
N PRO A 67 -1.57 -12.66 -10.08
CA PRO A 67 -0.22 -12.15 -10.34
C PRO A 67 0.48 -12.79 -11.54
N ARG A 68 0.06 -14.01 -11.92
CA ARG A 68 0.57 -14.74 -13.09
C ARG A 68 0.28 -14.06 -14.44
N PHE A 69 -0.59 -13.06 -14.50
CA PHE A 69 -0.90 -12.33 -15.73
C PHE A 69 -0.07 -11.06 -15.91
N TYR A 70 0.75 -10.68 -14.94
CA TYR A 70 1.66 -9.56 -15.12
C TYR A 70 2.90 -9.97 -15.93
N SER A 71 3.40 -9.04 -16.75
CA SER A 71 4.71 -9.12 -17.40
C SER A 71 5.87 -8.89 -16.43
N PHE A 72 5.58 -8.52 -15.17
CA PHE A 72 6.55 -8.22 -14.13
C PHE A 72 6.36 -9.09 -12.90
N TYR A 73 7.45 -9.22 -12.12
CA TYR A 73 7.44 -9.94 -10.85
C TYR A 73 6.83 -9.10 -9.71
N THR A 74 6.00 -9.74 -8.88
CA THR A 74 5.38 -9.14 -7.67
C THR A 74 5.33 -10.15 -6.51
N ASN A 75 5.64 -9.68 -5.31
CA ASN A 75 5.52 -10.45 -4.06
C ASN A 75 4.17 -10.25 -3.35
N ILE A 76 3.27 -9.44 -3.92
CA ILE A 76 1.98 -9.13 -3.28
C ILE A 76 1.10 -10.38 -3.33
N LYS A 77 0.65 -10.82 -2.15
CA LYS A 77 -0.31 -11.91 -1.97
C LYS A 77 -1.66 -11.29 -1.64
N ALA A 78 -2.62 -11.46 -2.54
CA ALA A 78 -3.98 -10.92 -2.42
C ALA A 78 -4.95 -11.81 -3.20
N ASP A 79 -6.24 -11.75 -2.86
CA ASP A 79 -7.30 -12.38 -3.64
C ASP A 79 -7.96 -11.39 -4.60
N TYR A 80 -8.01 -10.12 -4.18
CA TYR A 80 -8.65 -9.03 -4.92
C TYR A 80 -7.79 -7.78 -4.94
N LEU A 81 -8.05 -6.95 -5.95
CA LEU A 81 -7.47 -5.63 -6.15
C LEU A 81 -8.59 -4.64 -6.39
N ILE A 82 -8.63 -3.56 -5.62
CA ILE A 82 -9.45 -2.39 -5.91
C ILE A 82 -8.57 -1.34 -6.60
N SER A 83 -9.10 -0.74 -7.65
CA SER A 83 -8.56 0.45 -8.31
C SER A 83 -9.53 1.61 -8.09
N SER A 84 -9.07 2.65 -7.40
CA SER A 84 -9.84 3.89 -7.19
C SER A 84 -9.16 5.03 -7.92
N HIS A 85 -9.94 5.91 -8.55
CA HIS A 85 -9.46 6.96 -9.46
C HIS A 85 -10.01 8.34 -9.07
N ILE A 86 -9.82 8.75 -7.82
CA ILE A 86 -10.25 10.08 -7.35
C ILE A 86 -9.31 11.17 -7.90
N ASP A 87 -8.13 11.30 -7.31
CA ASP A 87 -7.08 12.24 -7.76
C ASP A 87 -5.93 11.48 -8.42
N ASN A 88 -5.40 10.51 -7.68
CA ASN A 88 -4.41 9.55 -8.13
C ASN A 88 -5.07 8.17 -8.21
N THR A 89 -4.52 7.30 -9.04
CA THR A 89 -4.94 5.90 -9.03
C THR A 89 -4.37 5.22 -7.78
N ASP A 90 -5.23 4.82 -6.85
CA ASP A 90 -4.86 4.07 -5.66
C ASP A 90 -5.18 2.59 -5.87
N PHE A 91 -4.21 1.72 -5.57
CA PHE A 91 -4.39 0.28 -5.58
C PHE A 91 -4.51 -0.25 -4.15
N ILE A 92 -5.61 -0.96 -3.87
CA ILE A 92 -5.89 -1.57 -2.56
C ILE A 92 -5.99 -3.08 -2.75
N PHE A 93 -5.14 -3.83 -2.07
CA PHE A 93 -5.05 -5.28 -2.17
C PHE A 93 -5.73 -5.93 -0.97
N ILE A 94 -6.63 -6.87 -1.24
CA ILE A 94 -7.50 -7.47 -0.24
C ILE A 94 -7.33 -8.99 -0.23
N ILE A 95 -7.23 -9.57 0.96
CA ILE A 95 -7.20 -11.02 1.20
C ILE A 95 -8.52 -11.44 1.85
N ASN A 96 -9.07 -12.55 1.37
CA ASN A 96 -10.17 -13.24 2.02
C ASN A 96 -9.62 -14.00 3.25
N SER A 97 -9.94 -13.50 4.43
CA SER A 97 -9.51 -14.04 5.72
C SER A 97 -10.51 -15.08 6.22
N ASN A 98 -10.84 -16.06 5.37
CA ASN A 98 -11.85 -17.04 5.70
C ASN A 98 -11.31 -18.05 6.73
N ASN A 99 -11.56 -17.78 8.01
CA ASN A 99 -11.13 -18.62 9.13
C ASN A 99 -12.14 -19.75 9.47
N GLY A 100 -13.13 -20.01 8.60
CA GLY A 100 -14.11 -21.10 8.81
C GLY A 100 -15.37 -20.72 9.59
N PHE A 101 -15.60 -19.43 9.87
CA PHE A 101 -16.85 -18.91 10.42
C PHE A 101 -17.84 -18.51 9.32
N SER A 102 -19.15 -18.42 9.64
CA SER A 102 -20.24 -18.20 8.67
C SER A 102 -20.20 -16.84 7.96
N SER A 103 -19.39 -15.89 8.43
CA SER A 103 -19.18 -14.58 7.81
C SER A 103 -17.79 -14.50 7.18
N VAL A 104 -17.75 -14.24 5.87
CA VAL A 104 -16.51 -13.99 5.14
C VAL A 104 -15.93 -12.65 5.58
N GLU A 105 -14.71 -12.64 6.11
CA GLU A 105 -13.97 -11.43 6.49
C GLU A 105 -12.92 -11.09 5.43
N TYR A 106 -12.81 -9.81 5.08
CA TYR A 106 -11.84 -9.31 4.10
C TYR A 106 -10.90 -8.33 4.77
N THR A 107 -9.59 -8.50 4.58
CA THR A 107 -8.57 -7.64 5.17
C THR A 107 -7.71 -7.00 4.09
N CYS A 108 -7.40 -5.72 4.25
CA CYS A 108 -6.45 -5.01 3.39
C CYS A 108 -5.03 -5.44 3.75
N CYS A 109 -4.28 -6.00 2.79
CA CYS A 109 -2.91 -6.45 3.01
C CYS A 109 -1.86 -5.45 2.48
N SER A 110 -2.24 -4.59 1.53
CA SER A 110 -1.35 -3.58 0.95
C SER A 110 -2.15 -2.49 0.26
N ILE A 111 -1.66 -1.26 0.29
CA ILE A 111 -2.25 -0.11 -0.38
C ILE A 111 -1.15 0.87 -0.82
N PHE A 112 -1.23 1.43 -2.03
CA PHE A 112 -0.34 2.47 -2.54
C PHE A 112 -0.89 3.14 -3.80
N GLU A 113 -0.43 4.37 -4.03
CA GLU A 113 -0.58 5.06 -5.32
C GLU A 113 0.10 4.28 -6.43
N GLN A 114 -0.54 4.24 -7.60
CA GLN A 114 0.04 3.75 -8.83
C GLN A 114 1.39 4.42 -9.10
N ASN A 115 2.37 3.59 -9.44
CA ASN A 115 3.67 4.02 -9.92
C ASN A 115 3.80 3.66 -11.41
N GLU A 116 5.00 3.34 -11.87
CA GLU A 116 5.25 2.89 -13.25
C GLU A 116 4.47 1.61 -13.62
N ARG A 117 3.97 0.85 -12.65
CA ARG A 117 3.29 -0.43 -12.88
C ARG A 117 1.79 -0.28 -12.80
N ASN A 118 1.11 -0.77 -13.83
CA ASN A 118 -0.34 -0.91 -13.84
C ASN A 118 -0.75 -2.29 -13.31
N TYR A 119 -1.41 -2.32 -12.15
CA TYR A 119 -1.88 -3.58 -11.55
C TYR A 119 -3.27 -4.02 -12.03
N VAL A 120 -3.99 -3.24 -12.84
CA VAL A 120 -5.26 -3.70 -13.44
C VAL A 120 -5.06 -4.40 -14.77
N GLU A 121 -3.89 -4.24 -15.41
CA GLU A 121 -3.60 -4.83 -16.71
C GLU A 121 -3.68 -6.36 -16.67
N GLY A 122 -4.48 -6.93 -17.58
CA GLY A 122 -4.71 -8.37 -17.67
C GLY A 122 -5.54 -8.96 -16.51
N GLN A 123 -6.02 -8.13 -15.58
CA GLN A 123 -6.86 -8.60 -14.48
C GLN A 123 -8.33 -8.64 -14.89
N ARG A 124 -9.08 -9.62 -14.36
CA ARG A 124 -10.52 -9.74 -14.66
C ARG A 124 -11.32 -8.93 -13.66
N GLU A 125 -12.01 -7.90 -14.12
CA GLU A 125 -12.95 -7.08 -13.34
C GLU A 125 -14.10 -7.92 -12.76
N ARG A 126 -14.64 -7.47 -11.63
CA ARG A 126 -15.75 -8.06 -10.89
C ARG A 126 -16.78 -7.00 -10.59
N ILE A 127 -18.04 -7.40 -10.69
CA ILE A 127 -19.18 -6.55 -10.35
C ILE A 127 -19.48 -6.76 -8.87
N LEU A 128 -19.65 -5.66 -8.14
CA LEU A 128 -20.13 -5.64 -6.77
C LEU A 128 -21.55 -5.11 -6.71
N LEU A 129 -22.36 -5.70 -5.83
CA LEU A 129 -23.69 -5.19 -5.52
C LEU A 129 -23.60 -4.27 -4.31
N LYS A 130 -24.04 -3.03 -4.46
CA LYS A 130 -24.14 -2.06 -3.37
C LYS A 130 -25.35 -2.42 -2.50
N LYS A 131 -25.12 -2.67 -1.21
CA LYS A 131 -26.19 -2.87 -0.23
C LYS A 131 -26.48 -1.55 0.47
N GLU A 132 -27.66 -0.99 0.25
CA GLU A 132 -28.10 0.24 0.90
C GLU A 132 -29.09 -0.08 2.03
N ARG A 133 -28.96 0.62 3.16
CA ARG A 133 -29.93 0.55 4.24
C ARG A 133 -30.93 1.68 4.07
N ILE A 134 -32.18 1.34 3.78
CA ILE A 134 -33.28 2.30 3.66
C ILE A 134 -33.92 2.44 5.05
N PHE A 135 -34.03 3.67 5.55
CA PHE A 135 -34.81 3.99 6.75
C PHE A 135 -36.17 4.53 6.31
N PHE A 136 -37.24 3.87 6.75
CA PHE A 136 -38.60 4.36 6.56
C PHE A 136 -38.95 5.28 7.74
N PRO A 137 -39.40 6.53 7.51
CA PRO A 137 -39.96 7.35 8.58
C PRO A 137 -41.26 6.69 9.08
N LEU A 138 -41.36 6.52 10.40
CA LEU A 138 -42.55 6.05 11.11
C LEU A 138 -43.55 7.19 11.31
#